data_AF-A0A915YWB8-F1
#
_entry.id   AF-A0A915YWB8-F1
#
_cell.length_a   1.000
_cell.length_b   1.000
_cell.length_c   1.000
_cell.angle_alpha   90.00
_cell.angle_beta   90.00
_cell.angle_gamma   90.00
#
_symmetry.space_group_name_H-M   'P 1'
#
loop_
_entity.id
_entity.type
_entity.pdbx_description
1 polymer ?
#
loop_
_entity_poly.entity_id
_entity_poly.type
_entity_poly.pdbx_seq_one_letter_code
_entity_poly.pdbx_strand_id
1 'polypeptide(L)'
;MEILQGLREKPISNTPEDYIKIYTDCWNSEPDNRPTSNQVVEKLNEIILKENIKVSNEQWNIAENIKVSNEQRNIAENIKVSNEQRNIAENIKVSNEQLNIAENIKASNEQRIIAENIINNAWRNIPSY
;
A
#
# COMPACT_ATOMS: atom_id res chain seq x y z
N MET A 1 -4.45 -44.56 -9.55
CA MET A 1 -5.47 -44.15 -8.56
C MET A 1 -5.06 -44.66 -7.18
N GLU A 2 -3.90 -44.25 -6.69
CA GLU A 2 -3.24 -44.90 -5.54
C GLU A 2 -3.40 -44.06 -4.25
N ILE A 3 -3.40 -42.73 -4.39
CA ILE A 3 -3.60 -41.79 -3.27
C ILE A 3 -5.00 -41.92 -2.67
N LEU A 4 -6.02 -42.16 -3.50
CA LEU A 4 -7.41 -42.41 -3.05
C LEU A 4 -7.55 -43.72 -2.26
N GLN A 5 -6.60 -44.65 -2.40
CA GLN A 5 -6.54 -45.90 -1.65
C GLN A 5 -5.74 -45.77 -0.35
N GLY A 6 -5.32 -44.55 0.00
CA GLY A 6 -4.53 -44.30 1.21
C GLY A 6 -3.06 -44.71 1.10
N LEU A 7 -2.58 -45.09 -0.10
CA LEU A 7 -1.16 -45.38 -0.30
C LEU A 7 -0.35 -44.10 -0.08
N ARG A 8 0.77 -44.26 0.64
CA ARG A 8 1.74 -43.21 0.97
C ARG A 8 3.14 -43.68 0.64
N GLU A 9 4.07 -42.74 0.55
CA GLU A 9 5.46 -43.07 0.27
C GLU A 9 6.05 -43.88 1.43
N LYS A 10 7.01 -44.74 1.10
CA LYS A 10 7.79 -45.44 2.12
C LYS A 10 8.94 -44.54 2.54
N PRO A 11 9.27 -44.46 3.84
CA PRO A 11 10.42 -43.71 4.29
C PRO A 11 11.69 -44.11 3.53
N ILE A 12 12.43 -43.11 3.07
CA ILE A 12 13.71 -43.31 2.38
C ILE A 12 14.78 -43.60 3.45
N SER A 13 15.66 -44.56 3.19
CA SER A 13 16.77 -44.89 4.10
C SER A 13 17.59 -43.65 4.43
N ASN A 14 18.00 -43.52 5.70
CA ASN A 14 18.75 -42.38 6.25
C ASN A 14 17.95 -41.06 6.34
N THR A 15 16.63 -41.09 6.17
CA THR A 15 15.79 -39.92 6.51
C THR A 15 15.68 -39.81 8.04
N PRO A 16 15.85 -38.61 8.63
CA PRO A 16 15.68 -38.40 10.06
C PRO A 16 14.28 -38.81 10.54
N GLU A 17 14.20 -39.53 11.65
CA GLU A 17 12.94 -40.03 12.21
C GLU A 17 11.95 -38.90 12.52
N ASP A 18 12.46 -37.78 13.05
CA ASP A 18 11.66 -36.60 13.35
C ASP A 18 11.04 -36.00 12.07
N TYR A 19 11.76 -36.01 10.95
CA TYR A 19 11.24 -35.54 9.66
C TYR A 19 10.20 -36.52 9.08
N ILE A 20 10.44 -37.83 9.22
CA ILE A 20 9.45 -38.87 8.86
C ILE A 20 8.14 -38.64 9.60
N LYS A 21 8.22 -38.34 10.89
CA LYS A 21 7.06 -38.06 11.72
C LYS A 21 6.29 -36.83 11.24
N ILE A 22 6.97 -35.77 10.79
CA ILE A 22 6.31 -34.56 10.29
C ILE A 22 5.42 -34.86 9.08
N TYR A 23 5.96 -35.43 8.01
CA TYR A 23 5.13 -35.69 6.83
C TYR A 23 4.08 -36.78 7.09
N THR A 24 4.37 -37.70 8.02
CA THR A 24 3.41 -38.73 8.44
C THR A 24 2.21 -38.14 9.19
N ASP A 25 2.46 -37.18 10.08
CA ASP A 25 1.42 -36.42 10.79
C ASP A 25 0.61 -35.57 9.78
N CYS A 26 1.26 -34.96 8.77
CA CYS A 26 0.61 -34.08 7.77
C CYS A 26 -0.44 -34.78 6.91
N TRP A 27 -0.25 -36.05 6.58
CA TRP A 27 -1.19 -36.80 5.73
C TRP A 27 -2.06 -37.79 6.51
N ASN A 28 -2.23 -37.56 7.81
CA ASN A 28 -3.07 -38.37 8.69
C ASN A 28 -4.49 -38.52 8.08
N SER A 29 -5.03 -39.73 8.12
CA SER A 29 -6.36 -40.02 7.59
C SER A 29 -7.45 -39.23 8.32
N GLU A 30 -7.26 -38.96 9.60
CA GLU A 30 -8.12 -38.09 10.41
C GLU A 30 -7.69 -36.62 10.26
N PRO A 31 -8.51 -35.76 9.64
CA PRO A 31 -8.16 -34.35 9.41
C PRO A 31 -7.83 -33.59 10.70
N ASP A 32 -8.54 -33.87 11.79
CA ASP A 32 -8.34 -33.18 13.08
C ASP A 32 -6.99 -33.52 13.73
N ASN A 33 -6.37 -34.63 13.34
CA ASN A 33 -5.04 -35.03 13.81
C ASN A 33 -3.91 -34.44 12.96
N ARG A 34 -4.23 -33.73 11.87
CA ARG A 34 -3.20 -33.10 11.03
C ARG A 34 -2.68 -31.85 11.74
N PRO A 35 -1.36 -31.64 11.76
CA PRO A 35 -0.80 -30.43 12.32
C PRO A 35 -1.16 -29.23 11.44
N THR A 36 -1.31 -28.08 12.09
CA THR A 36 -1.36 -26.79 11.40
C THR A 36 0.01 -26.46 10.79
N SER A 37 0.03 -25.57 9.79
CA SER A 37 1.30 -25.12 9.19
C SER A 37 2.27 -24.53 10.22
N ASN A 38 1.77 -23.84 11.24
CA ASN A 38 2.61 -23.28 12.30
C ASN A 38 3.28 -24.38 13.14
N GLN A 39 2.54 -25.42 13.51
CA GLN A 39 3.10 -26.57 14.24
C GLN A 39 4.12 -27.35 13.40
N VAL A 40 3.92 -27.42 12.07
CA VAL A 40 4.92 -28.01 11.16
C VAL A 40 6.20 -27.18 11.16
N VAL A 41 6.11 -25.85 11.07
CA VAL A 41 7.28 -24.95 11.12
C VAL A 41 8.02 -25.07 12.44
N GLU A 42 7.31 -25.13 13.57
CA GLU A 42 7.91 -25.33 14.90
C GLU A 42 8.70 -26.65 14.96
N LYS A 43 8.10 -27.78 14.58
CA LYS A 43 8.77 -29.09 14.54
C LYS A 43 9.99 -29.10 13.59
N LEU A 44 9.89 -28.44 12.44
CA LEU A 44 11.03 -28.33 11.51
C LEU A 44 12.19 -27.53 12.11
N ASN A 45 11.89 -26.44 12.82
CA ASN A 45 12.92 -25.67 13.51
C ASN A 45 13.61 -26.48 14.61
N GLU A 46 12.87 -27.31 15.35
CA GLU A 46 13.45 -28.22 16.35
C GLU A 46 14.44 -29.22 15.73
N ILE A 47 14.11 -29.80 14.56
CA ILE A 47 15.03 -30.70 13.84
C ILE A 47 16.30 -29.96 13.42
N ILE A 48 16.15 -28.77 12.83
CA ILE A 48 17.29 -27.96 12.38
C ILE A 48 18.24 -27.66 13.55
N LEU A 49 17.69 -27.29 14.72
CA LEU A 49 18.45 -27.03 15.93
C LEU A 49 19.14 -28.30 16.47
N LYS A 50 18.44 -29.44 16.48
CA LYS A 50 18.93 -30.72 17.00
C LYS A 50 20.05 -31.30 16.14
N GLU A 51 19.96 -31.17 14.82
CA GLU A 51 20.96 -31.70 13.90
C GLU A 51 22.21 -30.81 13.78
N ASN A 52 22.28 -29.70 14.53
CA ASN A 52 23.33 -28.68 14.39
C ASN A 52 23.55 -28.28 12.92
N ILE A 53 22.49 -28.37 12.10
CA ILE A 53 22.52 -27.85 10.75
C ILE A 53 22.66 -26.34 10.93
N LYS A 54 23.89 -25.85 10.76
CA LYS A 54 24.15 -24.43 10.54
C LYS A 54 23.45 -24.07 9.23
N VAL A 55 22.15 -23.84 9.30
CA VAL A 55 21.52 -22.82 8.47
C VAL A 55 22.35 -21.59 8.79
N SER A 56 23.28 -21.22 7.89
CA SER A 56 24.13 -20.06 8.15
C SER A 56 23.18 -18.91 8.45
N ASN A 57 23.51 -18.06 9.43
CA ASN A 57 22.68 -16.91 9.80
C ASN A 57 22.27 -16.08 8.57
N GLU A 58 23.00 -16.20 7.46
CA GLU A 58 22.70 -15.63 6.14
C GLU A 58 21.34 -16.07 5.57
N GLN A 59 20.90 -17.33 5.76
CA GLN A 59 19.61 -17.82 5.26
C GLN A 59 18.41 -17.27 6.07
N TRP A 60 18.56 -17.11 7.39
CA TRP A 60 17.57 -16.41 8.23
C TRP A 60 17.53 -14.90 7.91
N ASN A 61 18.69 -14.29 7.70
CA ASN A 61 18.81 -12.89 7.33
C ASN A 61 18.11 -12.59 5.99
N ILE A 62 18.07 -13.51 5.03
CA ILE A 62 17.35 -13.31 3.76
C ILE A 62 15.85 -13.14 4.00
N ALA A 63 15.22 -13.98 4.84
CA ALA A 63 13.79 -13.88 5.13
C ALA A 63 13.43 -12.58 5.86
N GLU A 64 14.28 -12.13 6.80
CA GLU A 64 14.11 -10.86 7.50
C GLU A 64 14.32 -9.65 6.57
N ASN A 65 15.32 -9.71 5.69
CA ASN A 65 15.59 -8.67 4.70
C ASN A 65 14.45 -8.53 3.66
N ILE A 66 13.79 -9.64 3.28
CA ILE A 66 12.60 -9.61 2.41
C ILE A 66 11.44 -8.88 3.10
N LYS A 67 11.27 -9.05 4.42
CA LYS A 67 10.24 -8.35 5.18
C LYS A 67 10.51 -6.84 5.25
N VAL A 68 11.75 -6.44 5.57
CA VAL A 68 12.20 -5.04 5.59
C VAL A 68 12.07 -4.39 4.20
N SER A 69 12.37 -5.12 3.12
CA SER A 69 12.22 -4.62 1.75
C SER A 69 10.76 -4.28 1.39
N ASN A 70 9.80 -5.09 1.84
CA ASN A 70 8.37 -4.81 1.62
C ASN A 70 7.90 -3.58 2.42
N GLU A 71 8.37 -3.40 3.65
CA GLU A 71 8.09 -2.21 4.46
C GLU A 71 8.70 -0.94 3.83
N GLN A 72 9.92 -1.03 3.30
CA GLN A 72 10.56 0.04 2.54
C GLN A 72 9.80 0.38 1.24
N ARG A 73 9.24 -0.63 0.56
CA ARG A 73 8.41 -0.42 -0.64
C ARG A 73 7.12 0.35 -0.33
N ASN A 74 6.48 0.03 0.80
CA ASN A 74 5.30 0.76 1.26
C ASN A 74 5.62 2.21 1.65
N ILE A 75 6.79 2.46 2.25
CA ILE A 75 7.26 3.82 2.55
C ILE A 75 7.51 4.61 1.26
N ALA A 76 8.12 4.00 0.23
CA ALA A 76 8.37 4.65 -1.04
C ALA A 76 7.07 5.02 -1.79
N GLU A 77 6.06 4.14 -1.77
CA GLU A 77 4.72 4.43 -2.31
C GLU A 77 4.04 5.58 -1.55
N ASN A 78 4.11 5.60 -0.21
CA ASN A 78 3.54 6.69 0.60
C ASN A 78 4.23 8.05 0.35
N ILE A 79 5.55 8.07 0.16
CA ILE A 79 6.30 9.29 -0.21
C ILE A 79 5.86 9.81 -1.58
N LYS A 80 5.61 8.91 -2.55
CA LYS A 80 5.12 9.29 -3.87
C LYS A 80 3.73 9.94 -3.79
N VAL A 81 2.81 9.33 -3.06
CA VAL A 81 1.45 9.87 -2.82
C VAL A 81 1.51 11.23 -2.12
N SER A 82 2.41 11.41 -1.15
CA SER A 82 2.60 12.71 -0.46
C SER A 82 3.07 13.81 -1.40
N ASN A 83 3.96 13.51 -2.37
CA ASN A 83 4.40 14.50 -3.36
C ASN A 83 3.27 14.87 -4.34
N GLU A 84 2.42 13.92 -4.73
CA GLU A 84 1.22 14.20 -5.53
C GLU A 84 0.23 15.08 -4.75
N GLN A 85 0.07 14.86 -3.45
CA GLN A 85 -0.74 15.70 -2.56
C GLN A 85 -0.17 17.13 -2.40
N ARG A 86 1.17 17.30 -2.35
CA ARG A 86 1.80 18.64 -2.34
C ARG A 86 1.50 19.42 -3.61
N ASN A 87 1.55 18.76 -4.77
CA ASN A 87 1.21 19.39 -6.05
C ASN A 87 -0.26 19.79 -6.11
N ILE A 88 -1.17 18.98 -5.57
CA ILE A 88 -2.60 19.33 -5.48
C ILE A 88 -2.83 20.54 -4.56
N ALA A 89 -2.16 20.60 -3.40
CA ALA A 89 -2.28 21.73 -2.48
C ALA A 89 -1.79 23.05 -3.11
N GLU A 90 -0.70 23.00 -3.88
CA GLU A 90 -0.18 24.15 -4.61
C GLU A 90 -1.12 24.61 -5.73
N ASN A 91 -1.71 23.68 -6.49
CA ASN A 91 -2.71 23.97 -7.50
C ASN A 91 -4.00 24.58 -6.92
N ILE A 92 -4.45 24.13 -5.75
CA ILE A 92 -5.61 24.71 -5.04
C ILE A 92 -5.30 26.15 -4.61
N LYS A 93 -4.09 26.41 -4.10
CA LYS A 93 -3.67 27.77 -3.72
C LYS A 93 -3.71 28.72 -4.91
N VAL A 94 -3.15 28.31 -6.05
CA VAL A 94 -3.17 29.11 -7.29
C VAL A 94 -4.60 29.34 -7.79
N SER A 95 -5.48 28.34 -7.71
CA SER A 95 -6.91 28.50 -8.10
C SER A 95 -7.64 29.53 -7.23
N ASN A 96 -7.39 29.56 -5.92
CA ASN A 96 -8.01 30.54 -5.03
C ASN A 96 -7.53 31.98 -5.31
N GLU A 97 -6.24 32.15 -5.65
CA GLU A 97 -5.71 33.44 -6.09
C GLU A 97 -6.35 33.90 -7.40
N GLN A 98 -6.58 33.00 -8.35
CA GLN A 98 -7.29 33.30 -9.61
C GLN A 98 -8.76 33.69 -9.39
N LEU A 99 -9.47 33.03 -8.47
CA LEU A 99 -10.86 33.36 -8.12
C LEU A 99 -10.97 34.78 -7.56
N ASN A 100 -10.08 35.15 -6.63
CA ASN A 100 -10.05 36.51 -6.07
C ASN A 100 -9.80 37.58 -7.14
N ILE A 101 -8.93 37.29 -8.13
CA ILE A 101 -8.68 38.21 -9.25
C ILE A 101 -9.94 38.36 -10.12
N ALA A 102 -10.65 37.26 -10.41
CA ALA A 102 -11.87 37.31 -11.19
C ALA A 102 -13.00 38.12 -10.52
N GLU A 103 -13.15 38.01 -9.20
CA GLU A 103 -14.10 38.80 -8.42
C GLU A 103 -13.77 40.30 -8.46
N ASN A 104 -12.49 40.65 -8.29
CA ASN A 104 -12.03 42.04 -8.36
C ASN A 104 -12.24 42.66 -9.74
N ILE A 105 -12.00 41.89 -10.82
CA ILE A 105 -12.28 42.33 -12.20
C ILE A 105 -13.78 42.58 -12.41
N LYS A 106 -14.63 41.69 -11.88
CA LYS A 106 -16.08 41.85 -11.97
C LYS A 106 -16.55 43.12 -11.26
N ALA A 107 -16.11 43.34 -10.03
CA ALA A 107 -16.44 44.54 -9.26
C ALA A 107 -15.95 45.83 -9.96
N SER A 108 -14.76 45.81 -10.55
CA SER A 108 -14.22 46.95 -11.31
C SER A 108 -15.05 47.27 -12.56
N ASN A 109 -15.50 46.25 -13.29
CA ASN A 109 -16.35 46.44 -14.47
C ASN A 109 -17.73 47.01 -14.10
N GLU A 110 -18.33 46.56 -13.00
CA GLU A 110 -19.60 47.12 -12.50
C GLU A 110 -19.45 48.61 -12.15
N GLN A 111 -18.35 48.99 -11.47
CA GLN A 111 -18.05 50.39 -11.17
C GLN A 111 -17.87 51.24 -12.44
N ARG A 112 -17.21 50.71 -13.47
CA ARG A 112 -17.04 51.39 -14.76
C ARG A 112 -18.37 51.67 -15.45
N ILE A 113 -19.27 50.68 -15.49
CA ILE A 113 -20.60 50.83 -16.10
C ILE A 113 -21.42 51.89 -15.36
N ILE A 114 -21.36 51.91 -14.02
CA ILE A 114 -22.03 52.94 -13.21
C ILE A 114 -21.49 54.33 -13.54
N ALA A 115 -20.16 54.49 -13.64
CA ALA A 115 -19.54 55.75 -13.99
C ALA A 115 -19.95 56.24 -15.40
N GLU A 116 -19.95 55.35 -16.40
CA GLU A 116 -20.38 55.65 -17.77
C GLU A 116 -21.85 56.12 -17.81
N ASN A 117 -22.74 55.47 -17.05
CA ASN A 117 -24.14 55.86 -16.97
C ASN A 117 -24.34 57.23 -16.30
N ILE A 118 -23.60 57.53 -15.24
CA ILE A 118 -23.62 58.85 -14.57
C ILE A 118 -23.20 59.93 -15.56
N ILE A 119 -22.10 59.72 -16.29
CA ILE A 119 -21.60 60.66 -17.29
C ILE A 119 -22.67 60.91 -18.37
N ASN A 120 -23.24 59.85 -18.95
CA ASN A 120 -24.26 59.97 -20.00
C ASN A 120 -25.52 60.71 -19.54
N ASN A 121 -25.96 60.48 -18.30
CA ASN A 121 -27.11 61.19 -17.73
C ASN A 121 -26.81 62.66 -17.45
N ALA A 122 -25.59 63.00 -17.03
CA ALA A 122 -25.17 64.38 -16.85
C ALA A 122 -25.21 65.15 -18.19
N TRP A 123 -24.72 64.55 -19.28
CA TRP A 123 -24.79 65.14 -20.62
C TRP A 123 -26.22 65.36 -21.12
N ARG A 124 -27.17 64.47 -20.80
CA ARG A 124 -28.58 64.59 -21.22
C ARG A 124 -29.35 65.72 -20.55
N ASN A 125 -28.94 66.14 -19.35
CA ASN A 125 -29.66 67.15 -18.55
C ASN A 125 -29.08 68.56 -18.67
N ILE A 126 -28.17 68.80 -19.62
CA ILE A 126 -27.65 70.14 -19.89
C ILE A 126 -28.73 70.95 -20.63
N PRO A 127 -29.25 72.06 -20.07
CA PRO A 127 -30.25 72.88 -20.74
C PRO A 127 -29.66 73.52 -22.01
N SER A 128 -30.36 73.41 -23.12
CA SER A 128 -30.03 74.16 -24.34
C SER A 128 -30.41 75.63 -24.14
N TYR A 129 -29.41 76.51 -24.08
CA TYR A 129 -29.58 77.97 -24.14
C TYR A 129 -29.92 78.43 -25.55
#